data_AF-A0A1B2ERR3-F1
#
_entry.id   AF-A0A1B2ERR3-F1
#
_cell.length_a   1.000
_cell.length_b   1.000
_cell.length_c   1.000
_cell.angle_alpha   90.00
_cell.angle_beta   90.00
_cell.angle_gamma   90.00
#
_symmetry.space_group_name_H-M   'P 1'
#
loop_
_entity.id
_entity.type
_entity.pdbx_description
1 polymer ?
#
loop_
_entity_poly.entity_id
_entity_poly.type
_entity_poly.pdbx_seq_one_letter_code
_entity_poly.pdbx_strand_id
1 'polypeptide(L)'
;MQKRAEARDQVRERIVEATMRLHDEKGVVPTTFAEIAERAGVGPATVSRHFPTLGDLVRACGAHVWLEMRPPTPDAVASVFAEAKTGRDRLVRLVEELDAFYARGAHRLALAARDRDLVPELDGFLTAVEAGVEALVREALAHTEDGEHVIQVAVAFTSFQVWTQFTRVDLAPAELTRLKVKILEYALKAARQV
;
A
#
# COMPACT_ATOMS: atom_id res chain seq x y z
N MET A 1 -0.23 -15.17 -36.20
CA MET A 1 -0.35 -13.93 -35.40
C MET A 1 -0.22 -14.22 -33.90
N GLN A 2 -0.84 -15.30 -33.40
CA GLN A 2 -0.76 -15.77 -32.00
C GLN A 2 0.67 -15.84 -31.42
N LYS A 3 1.59 -16.59 -32.04
CA LYS A 3 2.99 -16.71 -31.56
C LYS A 3 3.76 -15.38 -31.43
N ARG A 4 3.41 -14.37 -32.22
CA ARG A 4 4.04 -13.03 -32.14
C ARG A 4 3.46 -12.19 -31.01
N ALA A 5 2.19 -12.39 -30.66
CA ALA A 5 1.57 -11.76 -29.50
C ALA A 5 2.14 -12.35 -28.20
N GLU A 6 2.18 -13.69 -28.10
CA GLU A 6 2.72 -14.40 -26.94
C GLU A 6 4.20 -14.04 -26.67
N ALA A 7 5.04 -14.00 -27.71
CA ALA A 7 6.44 -13.58 -27.57
C ALA A 7 6.58 -12.10 -27.14
N ARG A 8 5.66 -11.23 -27.57
CA ARG A 8 5.63 -9.82 -27.16
C ARG A 8 5.22 -9.68 -25.70
N ASP A 9 4.28 -10.48 -25.23
CA ASP A 9 3.81 -10.47 -23.84
C ASP A 9 4.90 -10.99 -22.89
N GLN A 10 5.62 -12.05 -23.27
CA GLN A 10 6.78 -12.55 -22.53
C GLN A 10 7.91 -11.51 -22.40
N VAL A 11 8.19 -10.74 -23.46
CA VAL A 11 9.17 -9.65 -23.40
C VAL A 11 8.70 -8.54 -22.46
N ARG A 12 7.41 -8.18 -22.55
CA ARG A 12 6.82 -7.16 -21.68
C ARG A 12 6.93 -7.56 -20.20
N GLU A 13 6.60 -8.80 -19.89
CA GLU A 13 6.67 -9.35 -18.52
C GLU A 13 8.10 -9.34 -17.96
N ARG A 14 9.09 -9.79 -18.74
CA ARG A 14 10.50 -9.71 -18.32
C ARG A 14 10.97 -8.29 -18.02
N ILE A 15 10.52 -7.30 -18.80
CA ILE A 15 10.84 -5.89 -18.56
C ILE A 15 10.20 -5.40 -17.25
N VAL A 16 8.93 -5.77 -17.00
CA VAL A 16 8.23 -5.40 -15.75
C VAL A 16 8.92 -6.02 -14.55
N GLU A 17 9.24 -7.32 -14.59
CA GLU A 17 9.95 -7.99 -13.50
C GLU A 17 11.34 -7.37 -13.23
N ALA A 18 12.10 -7.08 -14.29
CA ALA A 18 13.40 -6.43 -14.17
C ALA A 18 13.27 -5.05 -13.51
N THR A 19 12.25 -4.28 -13.90
CA THR A 19 11.93 -2.98 -13.33
C THR A 19 11.54 -3.09 -11.86
N MET A 20 10.67 -4.03 -11.51
CA MET A 20 10.25 -4.27 -10.11
C MET A 20 11.46 -4.60 -9.23
N ARG A 21 12.38 -5.47 -9.69
CA ARG A 21 13.61 -5.79 -8.95
C ARG A 21 14.51 -4.57 -8.75
N LEU A 22 14.70 -3.75 -9.79
CA LEU A 22 15.47 -2.50 -9.71
C LEU A 22 14.83 -1.50 -8.74
N HIS A 23 13.50 -1.34 -8.81
CA HIS A 23 12.76 -0.49 -7.87
C HIS A 23 12.89 -1.00 -6.44
N ASP A 24 12.80 -2.31 -6.20
CA ASP A 24 12.97 -2.89 -4.86
C ASP A 24 14.40 -2.67 -4.32
N GLU A 25 15.42 -2.64 -5.19
CA GLU A 25 16.82 -2.44 -4.78
C GLU A 25 17.15 -0.97 -4.43
N LYS A 26 16.68 -0.02 -5.24
CA LYS A 26 17.12 1.39 -5.14
C LYS A 26 16.02 2.43 -5.29
N GLY A 27 14.79 2.01 -5.61
CA GLY A 27 13.62 2.85 -5.87
C GLY A 27 13.48 3.29 -7.32
N VAL A 28 12.45 4.11 -7.58
CA VAL A 28 11.97 4.43 -8.93
C VAL A 28 12.86 5.46 -9.61
N VAL A 29 13.11 6.58 -8.95
CA VAL A 29 13.87 7.72 -9.51
C VAL A 29 15.30 7.35 -9.94
N PRO A 30 16.09 6.57 -9.17
CA PRO A 30 17.44 6.21 -9.58
C PRO A 30 17.50 5.05 -10.60
N THR A 31 16.37 4.51 -11.04
CA THR A 31 16.32 3.38 -11.99
C THR A 31 16.29 3.88 -13.43
N THR A 32 17.25 3.43 -14.25
CA THR A 32 17.37 3.85 -15.65
C THR A 32 16.88 2.79 -16.63
N PHE A 33 16.46 3.22 -17.82
CA PHE A 33 16.05 2.33 -18.90
C PHE A 33 17.18 1.40 -19.38
N ALA A 34 18.44 1.85 -19.28
CA ALA A 34 19.60 1.04 -19.63
C ALA A 34 19.77 -0.14 -18.68
N GLU A 35 19.67 0.10 -17.37
CA GLU A 35 19.75 -0.96 -16.36
C GLU A 35 18.58 -1.93 -16.47
N ILE A 36 17.37 -1.43 -16.76
CA ILE A 36 16.20 -2.28 -17.00
C ILE A 36 16.44 -3.18 -18.22
N ALA A 37 16.94 -2.62 -19.32
CA ALA A 37 17.23 -3.35 -20.54
C ALA A 37 18.27 -4.46 -20.31
N GLU A 38 19.36 -4.13 -19.63
CA GLU A 38 20.41 -5.07 -19.24
C GLU A 38 19.84 -6.21 -18.38
N ARG A 39 19.11 -5.86 -17.32
CA ARG A 39 18.49 -6.83 -16.39
C ARG A 39 17.46 -7.73 -17.06
N ALA A 40 16.69 -7.20 -18.00
CA ALA A 40 15.68 -7.95 -18.75
C ALA A 40 16.28 -8.79 -19.90
N GLY A 41 17.57 -8.60 -20.22
CA GLY A 41 18.22 -9.26 -21.36
C GLY A 41 17.62 -8.82 -22.69
N VAL A 42 17.35 -7.52 -22.86
CA VAL A 42 16.79 -6.92 -24.08
C VAL A 42 17.56 -5.64 -24.45
N GLY A 43 17.37 -5.14 -25.68
CA GLY A 43 17.95 -3.85 -26.08
C GLY A 43 17.17 -2.65 -25.49
N PRO A 44 17.82 -1.49 -25.24
CA PRO A 44 17.14 -0.28 -24.74
C PRO A 44 15.97 0.18 -25.60
N ALA A 45 16.10 0.10 -26.93
CA ALA A 45 15.02 0.42 -27.86
C ALA A 45 13.79 -0.49 -27.70
N THR A 46 13.99 -1.74 -27.26
CA THR A 46 12.89 -2.65 -26.92
C THR A 46 12.15 -2.18 -25.68
N VAL A 47 12.86 -1.73 -24.64
CA VAL A 47 12.25 -1.16 -23.44
C VAL A 47 11.42 0.06 -23.82
N SER A 48 12.01 1.05 -24.51
CA SER A 48 11.30 2.27 -24.93
C SER A 48 10.08 2.00 -25.82
N ARG A 49 10.12 0.94 -26.64
CA ARG A 49 8.97 0.55 -27.48
C ARG A 49 7.81 -0.03 -26.67
N HIS A 50 8.11 -0.77 -25.60
CA HIS A 50 7.08 -1.35 -24.73
C HIS A 50 6.58 -0.36 -23.67
N PHE A 51 7.48 0.49 -23.18
CA PHE A 51 7.24 1.48 -22.14
C PHE A 51 7.90 2.80 -22.53
N PRO A 52 7.19 3.69 -23.24
CA PRO A 52 7.77 4.95 -23.72
C PRO A 52 8.20 5.91 -22.60
N THR A 53 7.58 5.82 -21.43
CA THR A 53 7.82 6.70 -20.29
C THR A 53 8.10 5.94 -19.00
N LEU A 54 8.75 6.60 -18.04
CA LEU A 54 8.88 6.10 -16.67
C LEU A 54 7.50 5.82 -16.05
N GLY A 55 6.51 6.69 -16.32
CA GLY A 55 5.13 6.51 -15.86
C GLY A 55 4.49 5.21 -16.35
N ASP A 56 4.78 4.77 -17.57
CA ASP A 56 4.27 3.50 -18.11
C ASP A 56 4.85 2.29 -17.35
N LEU A 57 6.12 2.35 -16.98
CA LEU A 57 6.77 1.34 -16.15
C LEU A 57 6.18 1.34 -14.74
N VAL A 58 6.00 2.51 -14.13
CA VAL A 58 5.45 2.64 -12.78
C VAL A 58 4.01 2.14 -12.72
N ARG A 59 3.15 2.46 -13.70
CA ARG A 59 1.79 1.90 -13.78
C ARG A 59 1.80 0.37 -13.88
N ALA A 60 2.66 -0.19 -14.73
CA ALA A 60 2.74 -1.63 -14.90
C ALA A 60 3.22 -2.33 -13.61
N CYS A 61 4.29 -1.82 -12.98
CA CYS A 61 4.77 -2.36 -11.71
C CYS A 61 3.74 -2.17 -10.58
N GLY A 62 3.13 -0.99 -10.50
CA GLY A 62 2.14 -0.63 -9.49
C GLY A 62 0.94 -1.57 -9.48
N ALA A 63 0.49 -2.05 -10.65
CA ALA A 63 -0.57 -3.05 -10.73
C ALA A 63 -0.17 -4.40 -10.07
N HIS A 64 1.05 -4.88 -10.29
CA HIS A 64 1.54 -6.10 -9.63
C HIS A 64 1.70 -5.89 -8.12
N VAL A 65 2.29 -4.76 -7.73
CA VAL A 65 2.46 -4.39 -6.32
C VAL A 65 1.11 -4.29 -5.61
N TRP A 66 0.09 -3.70 -6.26
CA TRP A 66 -1.26 -3.62 -5.72
C TRP A 66 -1.85 -5.01 -5.43
N LEU A 67 -1.71 -5.95 -6.37
CA LEU A 67 -2.18 -7.33 -6.22
C LEU A 67 -1.45 -8.09 -5.11
N GLU A 68 -0.14 -7.85 -4.92
CA GLU A 68 0.63 -8.49 -3.86
C GLU A 68 0.30 -7.93 -2.47
N MET A 69 0.25 -6.60 -2.35
CA MET A 69 -0.03 -5.92 -1.09
C MET A 69 -1.48 -6.09 -0.67
N ARG A 70 -2.42 -6.21 -1.62
CA ARG A 70 -3.86 -6.27 -1.36
C ARG A 70 -4.28 -5.18 -0.38
N PRO A 71 -4.14 -3.89 -0.76
CA PRO A 71 -4.59 -2.80 0.09
C PRO A 71 -6.10 -2.89 0.33
N PRO A 72 -6.60 -2.36 1.45
CA PRO A 72 -8.04 -2.17 1.62
C PRO A 72 -8.60 -1.32 0.47
N THR A 73 -9.80 -1.66 -0.01
CA THR A 73 -10.48 -0.89 -1.07
C THR A 73 -11.88 -0.51 -0.61
N PRO A 74 -12.39 0.69 -0.97
CA PRO A 74 -13.69 1.18 -0.51
C PRO A 74 -14.87 0.23 -0.77
N ASP A 75 -14.81 -0.56 -1.84
CA ASP A 75 -15.82 -1.55 -2.22
C ASP A 75 -15.76 -2.86 -1.41
N ALA A 76 -14.63 -3.17 -0.77
CA ALA A 76 -14.43 -4.41 -0.04
C ALA A 76 -14.47 -4.26 1.49
N VAL A 77 -14.35 -3.03 2.03
CA VAL A 77 -14.17 -2.80 3.47
C VAL A 77 -15.31 -3.33 4.34
N ALA A 78 -16.56 -3.30 3.88
CA ALA A 78 -17.70 -3.80 4.65
C ALA A 78 -17.55 -5.29 5.00
N SER A 79 -17.00 -6.09 4.09
CA SER A 79 -16.80 -7.53 4.31
C SER A 79 -15.78 -7.84 5.40
N VAL A 80 -14.84 -6.92 5.66
CA VAL A 80 -13.80 -7.08 6.68
C VAL A 80 -14.42 -7.17 8.09
N PHE A 81 -15.55 -6.50 8.32
CA PHE A 81 -16.17 -6.41 9.65
C PHE A 81 -17.45 -7.24 9.80
N ALA A 82 -17.77 -8.12 8.85
CA ALA A 82 -19.01 -8.89 8.84
C ALA A 82 -19.23 -9.75 10.10
N GLU A 83 -18.15 -10.23 10.71
CA GLU A 83 -18.19 -11.09 11.91
C GLU A 83 -18.01 -10.31 13.23
N ALA A 84 -17.73 -9.01 13.16
CA ALA A 84 -17.46 -8.18 14.34
C ALA A 84 -18.76 -7.79 15.06
N LYS A 85 -18.87 -8.13 16.35
CA LYS A 85 -20.12 -7.98 17.13
C LYS A 85 -20.17 -6.71 17.98
N THR A 86 -18.99 -6.23 18.39
CA THR A 86 -18.85 -5.05 19.25
C THR A 86 -17.94 -4.01 18.60
N GLY A 87 -18.01 -2.77 19.08
CA GLY A 87 -17.09 -1.73 18.63
C GLY A 87 -15.62 -2.09 18.87
N ARG A 88 -15.33 -2.79 19.98
CA ARG A 88 -13.99 -3.32 20.25
C ARG A 88 -13.57 -4.37 19.22
N ASP A 89 -14.45 -5.30 18.84
CA ASP A 89 -14.14 -6.32 17.82
C ASP A 89 -13.79 -5.65 16.49
N ARG A 90 -14.50 -4.56 16.13
CA ARG A 90 -14.21 -3.78 14.93
C ARG A 90 -12.83 -3.11 15.01
N LEU A 91 -12.44 -2.54 16.16
CA LEU A 91 -11.10 -1.97 16.32
C LEU A 91 -9.99 -3.02 16.27
N VAL A 92 -10.21 -4.20 16.87
CA VAL A 92 -9.27 -5.32 16.76
C VAL A 92 -9.09 -5.70 15.29
N ARG A 93 -10.21 -5.88 14.57
CA ARG A 93 -10.16 -6.28 13.16
C ARG A 93 -9.51 -5.22 12.26
N LEU A 94 -9.76 -3.95 12.53
CA LEU A 94 -9.11 -2.83 11.83
C LEU A 94 -7.59 -2.90 11.97
N VAL A 95 -7.08 -3.08 13.20
CA VAL A 95 -5.64 -3.17 13.46
C VAL A 95 -5.04 -4.40 12.81
N GLU A 96 -5.69 -5.56 12.90
CA GLU A 96 -5.21 -6.80 12.28
C GLU A 96 -5.14 -6.70 10.75
N GLU A 97 -6.17 -6.13 10.11
CA GLU A 97 -6.20 -5.97 8.65
C GLU A 97 -5.11 -5.00 8.17
N LEU A 98 -4.95 -3.86 8.86
CA LEU A 98 -3.89 -2.89 8.53
C LEU A 98 -2.49 -3.45 8.79
N ASP A 99 -2.30 -4.20 9.88
CA ASP A 99 -1.03 -4.88 10.16
C ASP A 99 -0.67 -5.85 9.03
N ALA A 100 -1.62 -6.68 8.62
CA ALA A 100 -1.41 -7.65 7.56
C ALA A 100 -1.15 -6.96 6.21
N PHE A 101 -1.87 -5.88 5.91
CA PHE A 101 -1.65 -5.06 4.72
C PHE A 101 -0.25 -4.42 4.72
N TYR A 102 0.10 -3.68 5.77
CA TYR A 102 1.39 -2.99 5.84
C TYR A 102 2.56 -3.98 5.88
N ALA A 103 2.43 -5.12 6.55
CA ALA A 103 3.46 -6.16 6.53
C ALA A 103 3.77 -6.66 5.11
N ARG A 104 2.76 -6.79 4.24
CA ARG A 104 2.95 -7.15 2.82
C ARG A 104 3.55 -6.02 2.00
N GLY A 105 3.21 -4.77 2.31
CA GLY A 105 3.54 -3.61 1.48
C GLY A 105 4.70 -2.74 1.93
N ALA A 106 5.22 -2.91 3.15
CA ALA A 106 6.06 -1.93 3.83
C ALA A 106 7.25 -1.45 2.98
N HIS A 107 7.98 -2.38 2.36
CA HIS A 107 9.16 -2.07 1.56
C HIS A 107 8.82 -1.14 0.39
N ARG A 108 7.79 -1.50 -0.38
CA ARG A 108 7.41 -0.76 -1.59
C ARG A 108 6.63 0.51 -1.30
N LEU A 109 5.84 0.54 -0.23
CA LEU A 109 5.22 1.76 0.26
C LEU A 109 6.28 2.78 0.69
N ALA A 110 7.33 2.35 1.39
CA ALA A 110 8.43 3.23 1.77
C ALA A 110 9.20 3.79 0.56
N LEU A 111 9.51 2.95 -0.42
CA LEU A 111 10.17 3.37 -1.67
C LEU A 111 9.29 4.31 -2.51
N ALA A 112 8.00 4.00 -2.64
CA ALA A 112 7.06 4.85 -3.35
C ALA A 112 6.90 6.22 -2.67
N ALA A 113 6.81 6.25 -1.34
CA ALA A 113 6.70 7.49 -0.57
C ALA A 113 7.93 8.38 -0.72
N ARG A 114 9.12 7.80 -0.79
CA ARG A 114 10.38 8.54 -1.00
C ARG A 114 10.41 9.28 -2.34
N ASP A 115 9.82 8.69 -3.37
CA ASP A 115 9.87 9.19 -4.74
C ASP A 115 8.56 9.90 -5.16
N ARG A 116 7.59 10.07 -4.24
CA ARG A 116 6.22 10.56 -4.48
C ARG A 116 6.16 11.86 -5.28
N ASP A 117 6.89 12.87 -4.82
CA ASP A 117 6.82 14.23 -5.39
C ASP A 117 7.52 14.36 -6.75
N LEU A 118 8.26 13.32 -7.16
CA LEU A 118 9.05 13.31 -8.39
C LEU A 118 8.35 12.52 -9.51
N VAL A 119 7.39 11.65 -9.17
CA VAL A 119 6.74 10.74 -10.11
C VAL A 119 5.22 10.76 -9.88
N PRO A 120 4.44 11.45 -10.75
CA PRO A 120 2.99 11.60 -10.57
C PRO A 120 2.23 10.27 -10.41
N GLU A 121 2.67 9.21 -11.08
CA GLU A 121 2.07 7.88 -10.94
C GLU A 121 2.23 7.28 -9.54
N LEU A 122 3.29 7.63 -8.81
CA LEU A 122 3.47 7.21 -7.41
C LEU A 122 2.55 7.98 -6.47
N ASP A 123 2.35 9.29 -6.72
CA ASP A 123 1.38 10.08 -5.96
C ASP A 123 -0.04 9.55 -6.12
N GLY A 124 -0.47 9.25 -7.35
CA GLY A 124 -1.77 8.63 -7.60
C GLY A 124 -1.92 7.26 -6.93
N PHE A 125 -0.86 6.44 -6.95
CA PHE A 125 -0.83 5.15 -6.26
C PHE A 125 -0.98 5.29 -4.74
N LEU A 126 -0.20 6.18 -4.12
CA LEU A 126 -0.25 6.39 -2.67
C LEU A 126 -1.56 7.02 -2.23
N THR A 127 -2.11 7.94 -3.01
CA THR A 127 -3.44 8.53 -2.77
C THR A 127 -4.53 7.44 -2.78
N ALA A 128 -4.45 6.48 -3.70
CA ALA A 128 -5.39 5.36 -3.73
C ALA A 128 -5.25 4.44 -2.50
N VAL A 129 -4.02 4.21 -2.04
CA VAL A 129 -3.76 3.47 -0.78
C VAL A 129 -4.34 4.22 0.43
N GLU A 130 -4.10 5.52 0.52
CA GLU A 130 -4.60 6.39 1.58
C GLU A 130 -6.12 6.39 1.65
N ALA A 131 -6.79 6.51 0.50
CA ALA A 131 -8.25 6.42 0.40
C ALA A 131 -8.80 5.06 0.85
N GLY A 132 -8.09 3.97 0.55
CA GLY A 132 -8.45 2.62 1.00
C GLY A 132 -8.35 2.46 2.52
N VAL A 133 -7.27 2.96 3.12
CA VAL A 133 -7.08 2.97 4.58
C VAL A 133 -8.14 3.82 5.27
N GLU A 134 -8.43 5.02 4.74
CA GLU A 134 -9.48 5.89 5.27
C GLU A 134 -10.86 5.21 5.20
N ALA A 135 -11.20 4.58 4.07
CA ALA A 135 -12.46 3.84 3.93
C ALA A 135 -12.56 2.71 4.96
N LEU A 136 -11.47 2.00 5.24
CA LEU A 136 -11.44 0.93 6.23
C LEU A 136 -11.66 1.47 7.65
N VAL A 137 -11.05 2.61 7.98
CA VAL A 137 -11.22 3.29 9.26
C VAL A 137 -12.66 3.79 9.44
N ARG A 138 -13.22 4.44 8.41
CA ARG A 138 -14.61 4.91 8.41
C ARG A 138 -15.57 3.76 8.61
N GLU A 139 -15.36 2.67 7.89
CA GLU A 139 -16.17 1.47 8.05
C GLU A 139 -16.04 0.96 9.50
N ALA A 140 -14.83 0.78 10.05
CA ALA A 140 -14.66 0.32 11.43
C ALA A 140 -15.49 1.15 12.45
N LEU A 141 -15.60 2.46 12.23
CA LEU A 141 -16.33 3.40 13.09
C LEU A 141 -17.78 3.67 12.67
N ALA A 142 -18.30 3.04 11.61
CA ALA A 142 -19.66 3.28 11.08
C ALA A 142 -20.80 2.97 12.09
N HIS A 143 -20.50 2.24 13.16
CA HIS A 143 -21.44 1.94 14.27
C HIS A 143 -21.51 3.06 15.32
N THR A 144 -20.82 4.18 15.10
CA THR A 144 -20.73 5.33 16.00
C THR A 144 -21.25 6.58 15.29
N GLU A 145 -21.71 7.57 16.05
CA GLU A 145 -22.07 8.90 15.53
C GLU A 145 -20.86 9.86 15.60
N ASP A 146 -19.68 9.35 15.29
CA ASP A 146 -18.43 10.09 15.41
C ASP A 146 -18.31 11.19 14.33
N GLY A 147 -17.88 12.38 14.77
CA GLY A 147 -17.57 13.49 13.88
C GLY A 147 -16.27 13.27 13.09
N GLU A 148 -16.08 14.09 12.05
CA GLU A 148 -14.93 13.98 11.13
C GLU A 148 -13.57 14.06 11.84
N HIS A 149 -13.45 14.86 12.90
CA HIS A 149 -12.20 14.97 13.66
C HIS A 149 -11.82 13.66 14.37
N VAL A 150 -12.80 12.87 14.82
CA VAL A 150 -12.55 11.56 15.43
C VAL A 150 -12.06 10.56 14.39
N ILE A 151 -12.62 10.60 13.17
CA ILE A 151 -12.13 9.80 12.03
C ILE A 151 -10.70 10.18 11.69
N GLN A 152 -10.39 11.48 11.61
CA GLN A 152 -9.03 11.96 11.34
C GLN A 152 -8.02 11.51 12.38
N VAL A 153 -8.39 11.51 13.66
CA VAL A 153 -7.56 10.93 14.74
C VAL A 153 -7.33 9.45 14.51
N ALA A 154 -8.38 8.69 14.19
CA ALA A 154 -8.26 7.26 13.89
C ALA A 154 -7.28 7.03 12.73
N VAL A 155 -7.47 7.72 11.60
CA VAL A 155 -6.59 7.66 10.41
C VAL A 155 -5.14 7.98 10.77
N ALA A 156 -4.89 9.01 11.58
CA ALA A 156 -3.54 9.38 12.01
C ALA A 156 -2.86 8.27 12.81
N PHE A 157 -3.56 7.69 13.80
CA PHE A 157 -3.03 6.60 14.63
C PHE A 157 -2.88 5.28 13.87
N THR A 158 -3.60 5.10 12.75
CA THR A 158 -3.49 3.93 11.90
C THR A 158 -2.61 4.14 10.67
N SER A 159 -1.93 5.29 10.55
CA SER A 159 -1.07 5.60 9.41
C SER A 159 0.11 4.64 9.26
N PHE A 160 0.61 4.51 8.03
CA PHE A 160 1.79 3.70 7.71
C PHE A 160 3.00 4.11 8.56
N GLN A 161 3.22 5.41 8.75
CA GLN A 161 4.33 5.96 9.53
C GLN A 161 4.24 5.53 11.00
N VAL A 162 3.06 5.62 11.62
CA VAL A 162 2.85 5.14 12.99
C VAL A 162 3.09 3.63 13.07
N TRP A 163 2.57 2.86 12.12
CA TRP A 163 2.81 1.42 12.04
C TRP A 163 4.32 1.09 11.95
N THR A 164 5.09 1.79 11.11
CA THR A 164 6.56 1.57 11.00
C THR A 164 7.33 1.87 12.28
N GLN A 165 6.83 2.74 13.16
CA GLN A 165 7.46 2.95 14.47
C GLN A 165 7.14 1.81 15.43
N PHE A 166 5.91 1.28 15.38
CA PHE A 166 5.52 0.13 16.20
C PHE A 166 6.30 -1.15 15.87
N THR A 167 6.73 -1.36 14.61
CA THR A 167 7.55 -2.53 14.25
C THR A 167 8.96 -2.51 14.86
N ARG A 168 9.39 -1.38 15.44
CA ARG A 168 10.68 -1.24 16.15
C ARG A 168 10.57 -1.48 17.65
N VAL A 169 9.36 -1.62 18.16
CA VAL A 169 9.10 -1.85 19.58
C VAL A 169 9.36 -3.32 19.90
N ASP A 170 10.17 -3.58 20.92
CA ASP A 170 10.51 -4.92 21.38
C ASP A 170 9.37 -5.54 22.20
N LEU A 171 8.32 -5.95 21.49
CA LEU A 171 7.14 -6.63 22.03
C LEU A 171 6.74 -7.80 21.13
N ALA A 172 6.14 -8.84 21.71
CA ALA A 172 5.58 -9.91 20.91
C ALA A 172 4.43 -9.39 20.01
N PRO A 173 4.22 -9.95 18.80
CA PRO A 173 3.19 -9.46 17.87
C PRO A 173 1.79 -9.34 18.50
N ALA A 174 1.36 -10.33 19.27
CA ALA A 174 0.06 -10.31 19.95
C ALA A 174 -0.03 -9.24 21.06
N GLU A 175 1.09 -8.89 21.70
CA GLU A 175 1.14 -7.80 22.68
C GLU A 175 1.07 -6.44 21.98
N LEU A 176 1.77 -6.31 20.86
CA LEU A 176 1.77 -5.11 20.04
C LEU A 176 0.37 -4.81 19.47
N THR A 177 -0.34 -5.82 18.93
CA THR A 177 -1.73 -5.65 18.48
C THR A 177 -2.65 -5.21 19.61
N ARG A 178 -2.57 -5.86 20.79
CA ARG A 178 -3.35 -5.46 21.97
C ARG A 178 -3.05 -4.03 22.43
N LEU A 179 -1.78 -3.62 22.38
CA LEU A 179 -1.35 -2.27 22.72
C LEU A 179 -1.91 -1.24 21.74
N LYS A 180 -1.79 -1.48 20.42
CA LYS A 180 -2.33 -0.60 19.37
C LYS A 180 -3.83 -0.41 19.49
N VAL A 181 -4.58 -1.48 19.73
CA VAL A 181 -6.04 -1.40 19.95
C VAL A 181 -6.36 -0.53 21.18
N LYS A 182 -5.66 -0.74 22.31
CA LYS A 182 -5.87 0.08 23.52
C LYS A 182 -5.55 1.56 23.28
N ILE A 183 -4.43 1.85 22.62
CA ILE A 183 -4.04 3.24 22.30
C ILE A 183 -5.11 3.89 21.43
N LEU A 184 -5.59 3.19 20.39
CA LEU A 184 -6.63 3.69 19.51
C LEU A 184 -7.94 3.94 20.27
N GLU A 185 -8.37 3.01 21.14
CA GLU A 185 -9.56 3.20 22.00
C GLU A 185 -9.46 4.46 22.87
N TYR A 186 -8.30 4.68 23.51
CA TYR A 186 -8.06 5.87 24.32
C TYR A 186 -8.04 7.15 23.48
N ALA A 187 -7.40 7.12 22.31
CA ALA A 187 -7.35 8.25 21.39
C ALA A 187 -8.75 8.66 20.90
N LEU A 188 -9.57 7.68 20.51
CA LEU A 188 -10.95 7.93 20.08
C LEU A 188 -11.81 8.49 21.22
N LYS A 189 -11.67 7.93 22.43
CA LYS A 189 -12.36 8.44 23.61
C LYS A 189 -11.98 9.89 23.91
N ALA A 190 -10.70 10.24 23.82
CA ALA A 190 -10.22 11.60 24.04
C ALA A 190 -10.73 12.55 22.94
N ALA A 191 -10.69 12.13 21.67
CA ALA A 191 -11.15 12.93 20.54
C ALA A 191 -12.63 13.30 20.62
N ARG A 192 -13.49 12.39 21.11
CA ARG A 192 -14.93 12.65 21.33
C ARG A 192 -15.23 13.69 22.42
N GLN A 193 -14.25 14.04 23.24
CA GLN A 193 -14.40 15.00 24.35
C GLN A 193 -13.90 16.41 23.98
N VAL A 194 -13.31 16.56 22.80
CA VAL A 194 -12.86 17.84 22.23
C VAL A 194 -13.92 18.33 21.26
#